data_AF-A0AAJ4GFW6-F1
#
_entry.id   AF-A0AAJ4GFW6-F1
#
_cell.length_a   1.000
_cell.length_b   1.000
_cell.length_c   1.000
_cell.angle_alpha   90.00
_cell.angle_beta   90.00
_cell.angle_gamma   90.00
#
_symmetry.space_group_name_H-M   'P 1'
#
loop_
_entity.id
_entity.type
_entity.pdbx_description
1 polymer ?
#
loop_
_entity_poly.entity_id
_entity_poly.type
_entity_poly.pdbx_seq_one_letter_code
_entity_poly.pdbx_strand_id
1 'polypeptide(L)'
;MARKIKDDNGHVYVEKKPFYKRVWFWLVVVVLVVIVAAGMGGSGSSDSSDKSASSSSSSATPLDKVYKVGQTASYKGYKIKVNSVSYSSGNEYEQPDSGKQYVIVNVTITNDTDESQDYNPYDFKLNADGNNTDLDEIYTDVDNTLNAGSLDKGASVTGNMVGQASTSVSKLQLQYQTSVWNDKTVKFDLKSNQ
;
A
#
# COMPACT_ATOMS: atom_id res chain seq x y z
N MET A 1 31.60 13.97 18.72
CA MET A 1 32.17 12.69 18.24
C MET A 1 31.14 11.60 18.48
N ALA A 2 30.78 10.82 17.46
CA ALA A 2 29.80 9.74 17.61
C ALA A 2 30.41 8.58 18.43
N ARG A 3 29.65 8.02 19.39
CA ARG A 3 30.12 6.86 20.17
C ARG A 3 30.16 5.65 19.23
N LYS A 4 31.29 4.95 19.20
CA LYS A 4 31.47 3.71 18.45
C LYS A 4 31.20 2.55 19.39
N ILE A 5 30.37 1.61 18.98
CA ILE A 5 30.09 0.38 19.74
C ILE A 5 30.61 -0.79 18.89
N LYS A 6 31.37 -1.70 19.52
CA LYS A 6 31.84 -2.94 18.91
C LYS A 6 30.94 -4.07 19.37
N ASP A 7 30.47 -4.90 18.45
CA ASP A 7 29.86 -6.19 18.77
C ASP A 7 30.92 -7.29 18.85
N ASP A 8 30.54 -8.47 19.34
CA ASP A 8 31.44 -9.62 19.54
C ASP A 8 32.03 -10.16 18.23
N ASN A 9 31.48 -9.76 17.07
CA ASN A 9 31.96 -10.12 15.75
C ASN A 9 32.91 -9.06 15.13
N GLY A 10 33.27 -8.02 15.90
CA GLY A 10 34.25 -7.02 15.49
C GLY A 10 33.72 -5.93 14.55
N HIS A 11 32.41 -5.89 14.28
CA HIS A 11 31.81 -4.83 13.48
C HIS A 11 31.61 -3.56 14.33
N VAL A 12 32.06 -2.43 13.79
CA VAL A 12 31.98 -1.13 14.46
C VAL A 12 30.82 -0.34 13.88
N TYR A 13 29.79 -0.09 14.68
CA TYR A 13 28.66 0.73 14.27
C TYR A 13 28.80 2.16 14.81
N VAL A 14 28.40 3.13 13.97
CA VAL A 14 28.33 4.54 14.34
C VAL A 14 26.89 4.90 14.65
N GLU A 15 26.55 5.05 15.93
CA GLU A 15 25.22 5.48 16.34
C GLU A 15 24.99 6.94 15.91
N LYS A 16 24.19 7.16 14.87
CA LYS A 16 23.80 8.50 14.44
C LYS A 16 22.82 9.07 15.46
N LYS A 17 23.26 10.08 16.21
CA LYS A 17 22.44 10.78 17.21
C LYS A 17 21.11 11.21 16.57
N PRO A 18 19.95 10.81 17.11
CA PRO A 18 18.67 11.12 16.50
C PRO A 18 18.48 12.62 16.36
N PHE A 19 18.05 13.06 15.18
CA PHE A 19 17.97 14.48 14.83
C PHE A 19 16.95 15.26 15.69
N TYR A 20 15.92 14.59 16.22
CA TYR A 20 14.91 15.16 17.11
C TYR A 20 15.43 15.58 18.49
N LYS A 21 16.66 15.17 18.87
CA LYS A 21 17.33 15.66 20.08
C LYS A 21 18.09 16.98 19.86
N ARG A 22 18.11 17.53 18.64
CA ARG A 22 18.75 18.81 18.34
C ARG A 22 17.74 19.94 18.57
N VAL A 23 18.12 20.96 19.35
CA VAL A 23 17.25 22.10 19.70
C VAL A 23 16.65 22.78 18.46
N TRP A 24 17.41 22.85 17.35
CA TRP A 24 16.92 23.42 16.10
C TRP A 24 15.70 22.70 15.50
N PHE A 25 15.55 21.39 15.73
CA PHE A 25 14.36 20.64 15.30
C PHE A 25 13.09 21.17 15.99
N TRP A 26 13.19 21.54 17.26
CA TRP A 26 12.07 22.12 18.02
C TRP A 26 11.74 23.56 17.58
N LEU A 27 12.74 24.35 17.17
CA LEU A 27 12.49 25.68 16.60
C LEU A 27 11.64 25.61 15.32
N VAL A 28 11.89 24.63 14.45
CA VAL A 28 11.10 24.43 13.22
C VAL A 28 9.65 24.04 13.55
N VAL A 29 9.45 23.16 14.55
CA VAL A 29 8.11 22.76 15.01
C VAL A 29 7.32 23.95 15.56
N VAL A 30 7.94 24.80 16.37
CA VAL A 30 7.28 26.00 16.93
C VAL A 30 6.86 26.98 15.83
N VAL A 31 7.71 27.21 14.83
CA VAL A 31 7.39 28.08 13.68
C VAL A 31 6.19 27.52 12.89
N LEU A 32 6.13 26.21 12.68
CA LEU A 32 4.99 25.55 12.02
C LEU A 32 3.69 25.72 12.80
N VAL A 33 3.72 25.63 14.13
CA VAL A 33 2.53 25.80 14.99
C VAL A 33 2.03 27.25 14.96
N VAL A 34 2.92 28.24 14.94
CA VAL A 34 2.54 29.67 14.88
C VAL A 34 1.87 30.02 13.55
N ILE A 35 2.32 29.44 12.43
CA ILE A 35 1.70 29.65 11.10
C ILE A 35 0.27 29.11 11.08
N VAL A 36 0.03 27.95 11.70
CA VAL A 36 -1.32 27.36 11.78
C VAL A 36 -2.22 28.18 12.71
N ALA A 37 -1.68 28.73 13.80
CA ALA A 37 -2.44 29.54 14.75
C ALA A 37 -2.85 30.92 14.18
N ALA A 38 -2.04 31.51 13.29
CA ALA A 38 -2.34 32.81 12.67
C ALA A 38 -3.41 32.75 11.55
N GLY A 39 -3.72 31.55 11.03
CA GLY A 39 -4.70 31.36 9.94
C GLY A 39 -6.16 31.28 10.40
N MET A 40 -6.44 31.27 11.70
CA MET A 40 -7.78 31.08 12.26
C MET A 40 -8.31 32.37 12.90
N GLY A 41 -8.43 33.43 12.10
CA GLY A 41 -8.98 34.72 12.50
C GLY A 41 -9.94 35.26 11.43
N GLY A 42 -11.18 34.75 11.41
CA GLY A 42 -12.20 35.16 10.46
C GLY A 42 -13.61 34.83 10.95
N SER A 43 -14.32 35.87 11.39
CA SER A 43 -15.68 35.88 11.93
C SER A 43 -16.76 35.57 10.88
N GLY A 44 -17.83 34.86 11.28
CA GLY A 44 -19.07 34.70 10.51
C GLY A 44 -20.03 33.66 11.13
N SER A 45 -21.05 34.15 11.84
CA SER A 45 -22.06 33.39 12.61
C SER A 45 -23.19 32.75 11.77
N SER A 46 -23.94 31.86 12.47
CA SER A 46 -25.25 31.21 12.18
C SER A 46 -25.17 29.89 11.39
N ASP A 47 -25.83 28.78 11.72
CA ASP A 47 -26.84 28.44 12.74
C ASP A 47 -26.88 26.89 12.93
N SER A 48 -27.15 26.47 14.18
CA SER A 48 -27.78 25.25 14.72
C SER A 48 -27.56 23.81 14.21
N SER A 49 -27.47 22.91 15.21
CA SER A 49 -27.75 21.43 15.25
C SER A 49 -26.82 20.53 14.42
N ASP A 50 -26.10 19.54 14.96
CA ASP A 50 -26.45 18.56 15.99
C ASP A 50 -25.22 18.11 16.80
N LYS A 51 -25.42 17.89 18.11
CA LYS A 51 -24.46 17.17 18.95
C LYS A 51 -24.49 15.68 18.59
N SER A 52 -23.57 15.25 17.74
CA SER A 52 -23.14 13.85 17.70
C SER A 52 -21.78 13.73 18.38
N ALA A 53 -21.70 12.78 19.32
CA ALA A 53 -20.55 12.56 20.18
C ALA A 53 -19.25 12.43 19.38
N SER A 54 -18.34 13.38 19.60
CA SER A 54 -16.96 13.29 19.12
C SER A 54 -16.26 12.18 19.91
N SER A 55 -16.43 10.95 19.44
CA SER A 55 -15.45 9.91 19.66
C SER A 55 -14.22 10.33 18.87
N SER A 56 -13.15 10.71 19.57
CA SER A 56 -11.83 10.93 19.00
C SER A 56 -11.31 9.60 18.46
N SER A 57 -11.83 9.21 17.30
CA SER A 57 -11.31 8.13 16.48
C SER A 57 -10.02 8.65 15.87
N SER A 58 -8.90 8.17 16.41
CA SER A 58 -7.63 8.19 15.71
C SER A 58 -7.87 7.65 14.31
N SER A 59 -7.85 8.53 13.31
CA SER A 59 -8.14 8.17 11.93
C SER A 59 -7.06 7.18 11.46
N ALA A 60 -7.41 5.89 11.39
CA ALA A 60 -6.50 4.84 10.94
C ALA A 60 -5.96 5.19 9.55
N THR A 61 -4.64 5.14 9.37
CA THR A 61 -4.00 5.49 8.12
C THR A 61 -4.28 4.41 7.06
N PRO A 62 -4.13 4.69 5.76
CA PRO A 62 -4.32 3.69 4.71
C PRO A 62 -3.44 2.43 4.89
N LEU A 63 -2.31 2.55 5.57
CA LEU A 63 -1.37 1.45 5.79
C LEU A 63 -1.78 0.54 6.97
N ASP A 64 -2.65 1.01 7.86
CA ASP A 64 -3.13 0.26 9.02
C ASP A 64 -4.38 -0.58 8.70
N LYS A 65 -4.90 -0.46 7.47
CA LYS A 65 -6.15 -1.08 7.03
C LYS A 65 -5.89 -2.27 6.12
N VAL A 66 -6.83 -3.21 6.16
CA VAL A 66 -6.97 -4.25 5.13
C VAL A 66 -8.26 -3.94 4.36
N TYR A 67 -8.09 -3.60 3.09
CA TYR A 67 -9.19 -3.30 2.18
C TYR A 67 -9.79 -4.59 1.65
N LYS A 68 -11.06 -4.57 1.27
CA LYS A 68 -11.72 -5.70 0.59
C LYS A 68 -11.69 -5.52 -0.92
N VAL A 69 -11.88 -6.61 -1.67
CA VAL A 69 -12.19 -6.55 -3.11
C VAL A 69 -13.35 -5.59 -3.34
N GLY A 70 -13.22 -4.73 -4.36
CA GLY A 70 -14.14 -3.66 -4.69
C GLY A 70 -13.86 -2.32 -3.99
N GLN A 71 -13.08 -2.30 -2.91
CA GLN A 71 -12.70 -1.06 -2.24
C GLN A 71 -11.47 -0.41 -2.88
N THR A 72 -11.44 0.92 -2.86
CA THR A 72 -10.29 1.72 -3.29
C THR A 72 -9.47 2.15 -2.08
N ALA A 73 -8.19 1.81 -2.07
CA ALA A 73 -7.21 2.39 -1.17
C ALA A 73 -6.57 3.61 -1.82
N SER A 74 -6.37 4.68 -1.06
CA SER A 74 -5.64 5.88 -1.51
C SER A 74 -4.50 6.15 -0.55
N TYR A 75 -3.28 6.24 -1.08
CA TYR A 75 -2.09 6.59 -0.32
C TYR A 75 -1.29 7.64 -1.08
N LYS A 76 -1.17 8.84 -0.49
CA LYS A 76 -0.46 9.99 -1.08
C LYS A 76 -0.90 10.34 -2.51
N GLY A 77 -2.19 10.19 -2.82
CA GLY A 77 -2.74 10.46 -4.16
C GLY A 77 -2.62 9.30 -5.14
N TYR A 78 -1.98 8.19 -4.76
CA TYR A 78 -2.01 6.97 -5.56
C TYR A 78 -3.14 6.06 -5.12
N LYS A 79 -4.04 5.74 -6.06
CA LYS A 79 -5.25 4.96 -5.77
C LYS A 79 -5.14 3.58 -6.39
N ILE A 80 -5.37 2.55 -5.57
CA ILE A 80 -5.40 1.16 -5.98
C ILE A 80 -6.76 0.58 -5.64
N LYS A 81 -7.38 -0.09 -6.61
CA LYS A 81 -8.60 -0.86 -6.42
C LYS A 81 -8.38 -2.27 -6.93
N VAL A 82 -8.67 -3.27 -6.10
CA VAL A 82 -8.83 -4.65 -6.56
C VAL A 82 -10.27 -4.79 -7.06
N ASN A 83 -10.47 -4.93 -8.37
CA ASN A 83 -11.80 -5.01 -8.96
C ASN A 83 -12.43 -6.38 -8.76
N SER A 84 -11.66 -7.43 -9.02
CA SER A 84 -12.09 -8.82 -8.91
C SER A 84 -10.90 -9.74 -8.63
N VAL A 85 -11.21 -10.91 -8.09
CA VAL A 85 -10.29 -12.03 -7.95
C VAL A 85 -11.00 -13.27 -8.50
N SER A 86 -10.34 -13.98 -9.40
CA SER A 86 -10.78 -15.29 -9.88
C SER A 86 -9.69 -16.34 -9.66
N TYR A 87 -10.11 -17.60 -9.71
CA TYR A 87 -9.24 -18.74 -9.44
C TYR A 87 -9.36 -19.75 -10.58
N SER A 88 -8.25 -20.38 -10.95
CA SER A 88 -8.22 -21.41 -11.99
C SER A 88 -7.33 -22.58 -11.58
N SER A 89 -7.74 -23.80 -11.94
CA SER A 89 -6.90 -25.00 -11.84
C SER A 89 -5.92 -25.14 -13.00
N GLY A 90 -5.86 -24.16 -13.91
CA GLY A 90 -5.08 -24.22 -15.15
C GLY A 90 -5.83 -24.85 -16.31
N ASN A 91 -5.11 -25.08 -17.41
CA ASN A 91 -5.59 -25.73 -18.62
C ASN A 91 -4.75 -26.99 -18.94
N GLU A 92 -4.89 -27.55 -20.14
CA GLU A 92 -4.17 -28.76 -20.55
C GLU A 92 -2.66 -28.56 -20.78
N TYR A 93 -2.21 -27.31 -20.95
CA TYR A 93 -0.81 -26.95 -21.21
C TYR A 93 -0.12 -26.32 -19.99
N GLU A 94 -0.88 -25.58 -19.18
CA GLU A 94 -0.39 -24.76 -18.08
C GLU A 94 -1.15 -25.13 -16.81
N GLN A 95 -0.43 -25.73 -15.86
CA GLN A 95 -0.99 -26.13 -14.58
C GLN A 95 -0.23 -25.43 -13.45
N PRO A 96 -0.93 -25.01 -12.39
CA PRO A 96 -0.26 -24.55 -11.18
C PRO A 96 0.51 -25.72 -10.53
N ASP A 97 1.45 -25.38 -9.65
CA ASP A 97 2.17 -26.38 -8.87
C ASP A 97 1.18 -27.28 -8.11
N SER A 98 1.60 -28.51 -7.83
CA SER A 98 0.78 -29.48 -7.09
C SER A 98 0.23 -28.89 -5.79
N GLY A 99 -1.09 -28.97 -5.62
CA GLY A 99 -1.80 -28.43 -4.45
C GLY A 99 -2.09 -26.93 -4.51
N LYS A 100 -1.73 -26.23 -5.58
CA LYS A 100 -2.04 -24.82 -5.81
C LYS A 100 -3.12 -24.61 -6.87
N GLN A 101 -3.59 -23.38 -6.94
CA GLN A 101 -4.42 -22.83 -8.00
C GLN A 101 -3.83 -21.50 -8.46
N TYR A 102 -4.09 -21.11 -9.70
CA TYR A 102 -3.85 -19.73 -10.13
C TYR A 102 -4.78 -18.78 -9.39
N VAL A 103 -4.25 -17.63 -9.01
CA VAL A 103 -4.97 -16.51 -8.40
C VAL A 103 -4.83 -15.33 -9.36
N ILE A 104 -5.92 -14.97 -10.01
CA ILE A 104 -5.95 -13.92 -11.04
C ILE A 104 -6.57 -12.68 -10.40
N VAL A 105 -5.77 -11.63 -10.27
CA VAL A 105 -6.16 -10.40 -9.58
C VAL A 105 -6.28 -9.27 -10.60
N ASN A 106 -7.49 -8.76 -10.80
CA ASN A 106 -7.72 -7.60 -11.63
C ASN A 106 -7.62 -6.32 -10.79
N VAL A 107 -6.73 -5.41 -11.17
CA VAL A 107 -6.51 -4.15 -10.46
C VAL A 107 -6.72 -2.95 -11.36
N THR A 108 -7.22 -1.86 -10.78
CA THR A 108 -7.16 -0.52 -11.37
C THR A 108 -6.24 0.35 -10.53
N ILE A 109 -5.34 1.04 -11.21
CA ILE A 109 -4.40 2.00 -10.65
C ILE A 109 -4.74 3.38 -11.21
N THR A 110 -4.85 4.38 -10.36
CA THR A 110 -5.12 5.77 -10.74
C THR A 110 -4.12 6.71 -10.09
N ASN A 111 -3.55 7.60 -10.89
CA ASN A 111 -2.70 8.68 -10.41
C ASN A 111 -3.53 9.94 -10.14
N ASP A 112 -3.75 10.28 -8.88
CA ASP A 112 -4.45 11.51 -8.44
C ASP A 112 -3.47 12.59 -7.96
N THR A 113 -2.18 12.46 -8.31
CA THR A 113 -1.15 13.46 -8.01
C THR A 113 -0.97 14.42 -9.18
N ASP A 114 -0.23 15.51 -8.94
CA ASP A 114 0.10 16.49 -9.99
C ASP A 114 1.27 16.06 -10.87
N GLU A 115 2.01 15.02 -10.49
CA GLU A 115 3.21 14.53 -11.17
C GLU A 115 2.94 13.18 -11.86
N SER A 116 3.68 12.85 -12.92
CA SER A 116 3.61 11.49 -13.50
C SER A 116 4.09 10.45 -12.50
N GLN A 117 3.46 9.27 -12.47
CA GLN A 117 3.79 8.18 -11.56
C GLN A 117 3.97 6.88 -12.31
N ASP A 118 5.08 6.19 -12.06
CA ASP A 118 5.34 4.87 -12.60
C ASP A 118 4.52 3.80 -11.85
N TYR A 119 4.11 2.77 -12.57
CA TYR A 119 3.49 1.57 -12.03
C TYR A 119 4.20 0.34 -12.55
N ASN A 120 4.35 -0.66 -11.68
CA ASN A 120 4.94 -1.93 -12.04
C ASN A 120 4.18 -3.09 -11.37
N PRO A 121 3.85 -4.19 -12.09
CA PRO A 121 3.29 -5.39 -11.45
C PRO A 121 4.18 -5.95 -10.32
N TYR A 122 5.50 -5.74 -10.37
CA TYR A 122 6.44 -6.17 -9.31
C TYR A 122 6.34 -5.33 -8.02
N ASP A 123 5.59 -4.22 -8.02
CA ASP A 123 5.25 -3.50 -6.79
C ASP A 123 4.18 -4.25 -5.96
N PHE A 124 3.60 -5.32 -6.51
CA PHE A 124 2.60 -6.13 -5.86
C PHE A 124 3.16 -7.49 -5.45
N LYS A 125 2.72 -7.97 -4.28
CA LYS A 125 2.98 -9.33 -3.81
C LYS A 125 1.68 -10.05 -3.47
N LEU A 126 1.61 -11.32 -3.83
CA LEU A 126 0.60 -12.24 -3.33
C LEU A 126 1.09 -12.79 -2.00
N ASN A 127 0.38 -12.44 -0.92
CA ASN A 127 0.67 -12.95 0.42
C ASN A 127 -0.29 -14.09 0.75
N ALA A 128 0.23 -15.29 0.88
CA ALA A 128 -0.48 -16.47 1.31
C ALA A 128 0.04 -16.90 2.69
N ASP A 129 -0.75 -16.73 3.75
CA ASP A 129 -0.38 -17.04 5.14
C ASP A 129 0.98 -16.49 5.58
N GLY A 130 1.35 -15.30 5.10
CA GLY A 130 2.63 -14.66 5.41
C GLY A 130 3.74 -14.90 4.39
N ASN A 131 3.59 -15.86 3.46
CA ASN A 131 4.54 -16.06 2.36
C ASN A 131 4.23 -15.10 1.20
N ASN A 132 5.20 -14.27 0.80
CA ASN A 132 5.06 -13.31 -0.29
C ASN A 132 5.66 -13.88 -1.59
N THR A 133 4.90 -13.87 -2.67
CA THR A 133 5.38 -14.16 -4.03
C THR A 133 5.02 -13.04 -4.99
N ASP A 134 5.67 -13.01 -6.14
CA ASP A 134 5.26 -12.20 -7.27
C ASP A 134 3.95 -12.72 -7.89
N LEU A 135 3.35 -11.91 -8.77
CA LEU A 135 2.20 -12.27 -9.60
C LEU A 135 2.59 -12.21 -11.10
N ASP A 136 3.67 -12.89 -11.45
CA ASP A 136 4.29 -12.93 -12.78
C ASP A 136 4.13 -14.29 -13.50
N GLU A 137 3.17 -15.09 -13.07
CA GLU A 137 2.87 -16.38 -13.67
C GLU A 137 2.35 -16.20 -15.10
N ILE A 138 2.86 -17.01 -16.02
CA ILE A 138 2.36 -17.08 -17.39
C ILE A 138 1.15 -18.01 -17.40
N TYR A 139 -0.02 -17.47 -17.74
CA TYR A 139 -1.24 -18.23 -17.94
C TYR A 139 -2.00 -17.66 -19.15
N THR A 140 -1.98 -18.38 -20.26
CA THR A 140 -2.42 -17.89 -21.58
C THR A 140 -3.92 -17.67 -21.71
N ASP A 141 -4.74 -18.21 -20.79
CA ASP A 141 -6.18 -17.93 -20.75
C ASP A 141 -6.51 -16.57 -20.11
N VAL A 142 -5.50 -15.82 -19.67
CA VAL A 142 -5.66 -14.49 -19.06
C VAL A 142 -5.20 -13.40 -20.01
N ASP A 143 -6.16 -12.67 -20.56
CA ASP A 143 -5.91 -11.47 -21.35
C ASP A 143 -5.62 -10.23 -20.49
N ASN A 144 -5.14 -9.16 -21.12
CA ASN A 144 -4.95 -7.84 -20.51
C ASN A 144 -4.08 -7.87 -19.24
N THR A 145 -2.93 -8.55 -19.32
CA THR A 145 -1.93 -8.56 -18.26
C THR A 145 -1.43 -7.15 -17.97
N LEU A 146 -1.25 -6.83 -16.68
CA LEU A 146 -0.73 -5.54 -16.26
C LEU A 146 0.76 -5.47 -16.59
N ASN A 147 1.12 -4.60 -17.52
CA ASN A 147 2.51 -4.29 -17.84
C ASN A 147 3.04 -3.16 -16.94
N ALA A 148 4.35 -2.90 -16.96
CA ALA A 148 4.88 -1.67 -16.36
C ALA A 148 4.63 -0.46 -17.27
N GLY A 149 4.50 0.73 -16.67
CA GLY A 149 4.30 1.97 -17.41
C GLY A 149 4.26 3.19 -16.50
N SER A 150 3.78 4.31 -17.04
CA SER A 150 3.60 5.57 -16.31
C SER A 150 2.19 6.12 -16.51
N LEU A 151 1.67 6.78 -15.49
CA LEU A 151 0.36 7.45 -15.49
C LEU A 151 0.54 8.95 -15.31
N ASP A 152 0.03 9.74 -16.26
CA ASP A 152 -0.14 11.18 -16.08
C ASP A 152 -1.24 11.49 -15.04
N LYS A 153 -1.33 12.76 -14.63
CA LYS A 153 -2.36 13.23 -13.71
C LYS A 153 -3.76 12.83 -14.17
N GLY A 154 -4.50 12.16 -13.29
CA GLY A 154 -5.87 11.70 -13.51
C GLY A 154 -5.98 10.43 -14.37
N ALA A 155 -4.89 9.96 -14.98
CA ALA A 155 -4.91 8.75 -15.81
C ALA A 155 -5.09 7.50 -14.94
N SER A 156 -5.62 6.45 -15.57
CA SER A 156 -5.81 5.14 -14.94
C SER A 156 -5.44 4.02 -15.89
N VAL A 157 -4.94 2.92 -15.34
CA VAL A 157 -4.71 1.65 -16.04
C VAL A 157 -5.42 0.53 -15.31
N THR A 158 -5.93 -0.45 -16.05
CA THR A 158 -6.54 -1.66 -15.49
C THR A 158 -5.92 -2.89 -16.13
N GLY A 159 -5.53 -3.86 -15.33
CA GLY A 159 -4.87 -5.08 -15.81
C GLY A 159 -4.98 -6.24 -14.85
N ASN A 160 -4.71 -7.43 -15.36
CA ASN A 160 -4.65 -8.67 -14.61
C ASN A 160 -3.22 -8.99 -14.19
N MET A 161 -3.06 -9.55 -13.00
CA MET A 161 -1.81 -10.16 -12.53
C MET A 161 -2.13 -11.59 -12.06
N VAL A 162 -1.22 -12.52 -12.29
CA VAL A 162 -1.46 -13.95 -12.02
C VAL A 162 -0.38 -14.46 -11.07
N GLY A 163 -0.79 -14.94 -9.90
CA GLY A 163 0.08 -15.66 -8.97
C GLY A 163 -0.45 -17.07 -8.72
N GLN A 164 0.23 -17.83 -7.86
CA GLN A 164 -0.25 -19.13 -7.38
C GLN A 164 -0.36 -19.15 -5.87
N ALA A 165 -1.42 -19.79 -5.36
CA ALA A 165 -1.56 -20.06 -3.93
C ALA A 165 -2.17 -21.43 -3.69
N SER A 166 -1.84 -22.05 -2.55
CA SER A 166 -2.55 -23.26 -2.11
C SER A 166 -4.02 -22.95 -1.85
N THR A 167 -4.90 -23.90 -2.18
CA THR A 167 -6.34 -23.81 -1.88
C THR A 167 -6.63 -23.86 -0.37
N SER A 168 -5.68 -24.37 0.44
CA SER A 168 -5.83 -24.56 1.87
C SER A 168 -5.36 -23.37 2.72
N VAL A 169 -4.87 -22.29 2.11
CA VAL A 169 -4.33 -21.12 2.84
C VAL A 169 -5.42 -20.51 3.70
N SER A 170 -5.11 -20.05 4.91
CA SER A 170 -6.08 -19.43 5.82
C SER A 170 -6.36 -17.97 5.43
N LYS A 171 -5.32 -17.28 4.96
CA LYS A 171 -5.30 -15.87 4.62
C LYS A 171 -4.63 -15.67 3.26
N LEU A 172 -5.29 -14.91 2.38
CA LEU A 172 -4.78 -14.58 1.07
C LEU A 172 -4.96 -13.08 0.81
N GLN A 173 -3.88 -12.37 0.54
CA GLN A 173 -3.89 -10.92 0.37
C GLN A 173 -3.06 -10.47 -0.83
N LEU A 174 -3.47 -9.37 -1.47
CA LEU A 174 -2.60 -8.58 -2.33
C LEU A 174 -1.94 -7.49 -1.47
N GLN A 175 -0.62 -7.37 -1.56
CA GLN A 175 0.14 -6.32 -0.89
C GLN A 175 0.78 -5.42 -1.94
N TYR A 176 0.41 -4.14 -1.95
CA TYR A 176 1.03 -3.12 -2.80
C TYR A 176 2.12 -2.39 -2.01
N GLN A 177 3.38 -2.53 -2.43
CA GLN A 177 4.52 -1.86 -1.83
C GLN A 177 4.56 -0.40 -2.27
N THR A 178 4.45 0.51 -1.30
CA THR A 178 4.32 1.94 -1.59
C THR A 178 5.66 2.63 -1.91
N SER A 179 6.78 1.93 -1.72
CA SER A 179 8.13 2.41 -2.02
C SER A 179 9.14 1.27 -1.89
N VAL A 180 10.10 1.21 -2.81
CA VAL A 180 11.24 0.27 -2.75
C VAL A 180 12.18 0.47 -1.56
N TRP A 181 12.05 1.59 -0.83
CA TRP A 181 12.95 1.96 0.27
C TRP A 181 12.42 1.56 1.66
N ASN A 182 11.23 0.96 1.74
CA ASN A 182 10.66 0.50 3.00
C ASN A 182 9.64 -0.64 2.80
N ASP A 183 9.26 -1.28 3.89
CA ASP A 183 8.37 -2.45 3.89
C ASP A 183 6.89 -2.08 4.09
N LYS A 184 6.50 -0.81 3.84
CA LYS A 184 5.13 -0.37 4.05
C LYS A 184 4.27 -0.72 2.84
N THR A 185 3.25 -1.52 3.10
CA THR A 185 2.33 -2.02 2.08
C THR A 185 0.89 -1.60 2.36
N VAL A 186 0.15 -1.26 1.31
CA VAL A 186 -1.32 -1.28 1.34
C VAL A 186 -1.79 -2.72 1.13
N LYS A 187 -2.76 -3.19 1.92
CA LYS A 187 -3.19 -4.60 1.91
C LYS A 187 -4.64 -4.75 1.48
N PHE A 188 -4.90 -5.70 0.60
CA PHE A 188 -6.23 -6.10 0.18
C PHE A 188 -6.48 -7.56 0.51
N ASP A 189 -7.58 -7.88 1.18
CA ASP A 189 -8.04 -9.26 1.36
C ASP A 189 -8.64 -9.78 0.05
N LEU A 190 -8.12 -10.92 -0.43
CA LEU A 190 -8.50 -11.54 -1.69
C LEU A 190 -9.46 -12.72 -1.50
N LYS A 191 -9.62 -13.19 -0.27
CA LYS A 191 -10.69 -14.15 0.02
C LYS A 191 -12.01 -13.40 -0.06
N SER A 192 -12.72 -13.58 -1.17
CA SER A 192 -14.11 -13.15 -1.24
C SER A 192 -14.87 -13.72 -0.05
N ASN A 193 -15.69 -12.88 0.58
CA ASN A 193 -16.80 -13.36 1.39
C ASN A 193 -17.66 -14.22 0.45
N GLN A 194 -17.50 -15.55 0.49
CA GLN A 194 -18.52 -16.48 0.01
C GLN A 194 -19.82 -16.22 0.80
#